data_AF-A0A1G4IQ92-F1
#
_entry.id   AF-A0A1G4IQ92-F1
#
_cell.length_a   1.000
_cell.length_b   1.000
_cell.length_c   1.000
_cell.angle_alpha   90.00
_cell.angle_beta   90.00
_cell.angle_gamma   90.00
#
_symmetry.space_group_name_H-M   'P 1'
#
loop_
_entity.id
_entity.type
_entity.pdbx_description
1 polymer ?
#
loop_
_entity_poly.entity_id
_entity_poly.type
_entity_poly.pdbx_seq_one_letter_code
_entity_poly.pdbx_strand_id
1 'polypeptide(L)'
;MNVTELALDPILIPFDDTYILYDPSDLLSYVLVYFSLLPIGILIFYFSWFLATRELEAVIIAGGQFVNEILNNILKNIIKQPRPASFGSSFQKDTLRSAYGMPSAHSQFMGFFLAYWSLRLVLQWEGIGRARKAGSILAMVVTTAMVALSRIYLGYHSRAQVSIGVALGGLLGSLYYLAVGIVRYLGLLDWILTWRIVQRMWVKDSFNCSSKSLKEEFEAWNLRKVTSKHRKEHSDKKSL
;
A
#
# COMPACT_ATOMS: atom_id res chain seq x y z
N MET A 1 -51.09 -17.02 8.08
CA MET A 1 -49.73 -17.47 7.74
C MET A 1 -49.15 -16.36 6.85
N ASN A 2 -48.36 -15.45 7.41
CA ASN A 2 -47.84 -14.30 6.68
C ASN A 2 -46.72 -14.76 5.75
N VAL A 3 -46.98 -14.74 4.45
CA VAL A 3 -45.99 -14.86 3.39
C VAL A 3 -45.37 -13.48 3.20
N THR A 4 -44.57 -13.04 4.17
CA THR A 4 -43.81 -11.79 4.09
C THR A 4 -42.34 -12.13 4.11
N GLU A 5 -41.70 -11.90 2.96
CA GLU A 5 -40.26 -11.84 2.75
C GLU A 5 -39.49 -13.13 3.08
N LEU A 6 -39.62 -14.12 2.18
CA LEU A 6 -38.41 -14.85 1.77
C LEU A 6 -37.51 -13.81 1.08
N ALA A 7 -36.76 -13.03 1.86
CA ALA A 7 -35.59 -12.36 1.34
C ALA A 7 -34.70 -13.48 0.81
N LEU A 8 -34.71 -13.69 -0.52
CA LEU A 8 -33.71 -14.52 -1.15
C LEU A 8 -32.38 -13.95 -0.70
N ASP A 9 -31.61 -14.73 0.07
CA ASP A 9 -30.23 -14.37 0.38
C ASP A 9 -29.57 -14.02 -0.95
N PRO A 10 -28.96 -12.83 -1.07
CA PRO A 10 -28.38 -12.41 -2.34
C PRO A 10 -27.38 -13.46 -2.79
N ILE A 11 -27.48 -13.90 -4.05
CA ILE A 11 -26.55 -14.87 -4.62
C ILE A 11 -25.21 -14.17 -4.79
N LEU A 12 -24.36 -14.29 -3.78
CA LEU A 12 -23.01 -13.76 -3.84
C LEU A 12 -22.16 -14.64 -4.73
N ILE A 13 -21.52 -14.04 -5.73
CA ILE A 13 -20.59 -14.74 -6.63
C ILE A 13 -19.16 -14.31 -6.34
N PRO A 14 -18.17 -15.21 -6.46
CA PRO A 14 -16.77 -14.83 -6.33
C PRO A 14 -16.33 -13.95 -7.50
N PHE A 15 -15.58 -12.91 -7.19
CA PHE A 15 -14.85 -12.14 -8.19
C PHE A 15 -13.61 -12.90 -8.65
N ASP A 16 -13.82 -13.73 -9.67
CA ASP A 16 -12.84 -14.57 -10.37
C ASP A 16 -11.74 -15.13 -9.43
N ASP A 17 -10.47 -14.96 -9.81
CA ASP A 17 -9.30 -15.50 -9.12
C ASP A 17 -9.03 -14.89 -7.74
N THR A 18 -9.70 -13.79 -7.40
CA THR A 18 -9.48 -13.08 -6.13
C THR A 18 -10.42 -13.55 -5.01
N TYR A 19 -11.46 -14.30 -5.38
CA TYR A 19 -12.46 -14.87 -4.48
C TYR A 19 -13.10 -13.84 -3.52
N ILE A 20 -13.27 -12.60 -3.97
CA ILE A 20 -14.05 -11.59 -3.25
C ILE A 20 -15.51 -11.79 -3.64
N LEU A 21 -16.32 -12.27 -2.70
CA LEU A 21 -17.76 -12.41 -2.88
C LEU A 21 -18.42 -11.03 -2.95
N TYR A 22 -19.29 -10.84 -3.93
CA TYR A 22 -20.08 -9.62 -4.15
C TYR A 22 -21.44 -9.96 -4.77
N ASP A 23 -22.35 -8.99 -4.74
CA ASP A 23 -23.67 -9.10 -5.37
C ASP A 23 -23.59 -8.57 -6.81
N PRO A 24 -23.78 -9.41 -7.85
CA PRO A 24 -23.69 -8.98 -9.24
C PRO A 24 -24.86 -8.10 -9.68
N SER A 25 -25.98 -8.11 -8.95
CA SER A 25 -27.13 -7.25 -9.22
C SER A 25 -26.94 -5.82 -8.70
N ASP A 26 -25.92 -5.59 -7.86
CA ASP A 26 -25.59 -4.30 -7.29
C ASP A 26 -24.27 -3.73 -7.86
N LEU A 27 -24.40 -2.67 -8.66
CA LEU A 27 -23.26 -1.96 -9.25
C LEU A 27 -22.30 -1.40 -8.19
N LEU A 28 -22.80 -0.96 -7.04
CA LEU A 28 -21.96 -0.44 -5.97
C LEU A 28 -21.12 -1.56 -5.35
N SER A 29 -21.72 -2.73 -5.11
CA SER A 29 -21.02 -3.95 -4.68
C SER A 29 -19.88 -4.29 -5.64
N TYR A 30 -20.16 -4.31 -6.95
CA TYR A 30 -19.15 -4.56 -7.99
C TYR A 30 -17.98 -3.56 -7.96
N VAL A 31 -18.26 -2.26 -7.85
CA VAL A 31 -17.22 -1.22 -7.76
C VAL A 31 -16.38 -1.37 -6.48
N LEU A 32 -17.00 -1.71 -5.35
CA LEU A 32 -16.33 -1.88 -4.06
C LEU A 32 -15.43 -3.11 -3.98
N VAL A 33 -15.60 -4.10 -4.86
CA VAL A 33 -14.64 -5.20 -5.02
C VAL A 33 -13.26 -4.67 -5.43
N TYR A 34 -13.20 -3.76 -6.41
CA TYR A 34 -11.93 -3.18 -6.86
C TYR A 34 -11.22 -2.40 -5.75
N PHE A 35 -11.97 -1.66 -4.93
CA PHE A 35 -11.39 -1.01 -3.74
C PHE A 35 -10.86 -2.04 -2.74
N SER A 36 -11.52 -3.18 -2.57
CA SER A 36 -10.99 -4.26 -1.73
C SER A 36 -9.68 -4.85 -2.25
N LEU A 37 -9.42 -4.81 -3.56
CA LEU A 37 -8.17 -5.27 -4.18
C LEU A 37 -7.01 -4.26 -4.08
N LEU A 38 -7.31 -3.02 -3.72
CA LEU A 38 -6.32 -1.95 -3.71
C LEU A 38 -5.08 -2.22 -2.83
N PRO A 39 -5.17 -2.82 -1.62
CA PRO A 39 -3.99 -3.19 -0.84
C PRO A 39 -3.01 -4.08 -1.61
N ILE A 40 -3.51 -5.04 -2.39
CA ILE A 40 -2.69 -5.91 -3.25
C ILE A 40 -2.08 -5.07 -4.37
N GLY A 41 -2.86 -4.20 -5.01
CA GLY A 41 -2.37 -3.28 -6.03
C GLY A 41 -1.24 -2.37 -5.53
N ILE A 42 -1.33 -1.88 -4.29
CA ILE A 42 -0.29 -1.07 -3.64
C ILE A 42 0.99 -1.88 -3.43
N LEU A 43 0.90 -3.14 -3.02
CA LEU A 43 2.07 -4.02 -2.87
C LEU A 43 2.71 -4.34 -4.23
N ILE A 44 1.92 -4.59 -5.26
CA ILE A 44 2.40 -4.75 -6.65
C ILE A 44 3.12 -3.48 -7.11
N PHE A 45 2.58 -2.31 -6.79
CA PHE A 45 3.23 -1.03 -7.08
C PHE A 45 4.58 -0.90 -6.37
N TYR A 46 4.68 -1.22 -5.07
CA TYR A 46 5.97 -1.18 -4.35
C TYR A 46 7.00 -2.12 -4.95
N PHE A 47 6.60 -3.34 -5.30
CA PHE A 47 7.49 -4.29 -5.94
C PHE A 47 7.97 -3.78 -7.32
N SER A 48 7.05 -3.25 -8.13
CA SER A 48 7.36 -2.68 -9.44
C SER A 48 8.26 -1.44 -9.33
N TRP A 49 8.00 -0.57 -8.35
CA TRP A 49 8.82 0.60 -8.05
C TRP A 49 10.24 0.18 -7.68
N PHE A 50 10.40 -0.82 -6.81
CA PHE A 50 11.72 -1.37 -6.48
C PHE A 50 12.43 -1.94 -7.70
N LEU A 51 11.75 -2.74 -8.53
CA LEU A 51 12.38 -3.34 -9.73
C LEU A 51 12.83 -2.27 -10.73
N ALA A 52 12.01 -1.25 -10.96
CA ALA A 52 12.26 -0.21 -11.95
C ALA A 52 13.35 0.78 -11.52
N THR A 53 13.40 1.14 -10.23
CA THR A 53 14.23 2.25 -9.75
C THR A 53 15.35 1.84 -8.82
N ARG A 54 15.23 0.64 -8.22
CA ARG A 54 16.09 0.13 -7.14
C ARG A 54 16.10 1.02 -5.90
N GLU A 55 15.03 1.76 -5.66
CA GLU A 55 14.85 2.55 -4.44
C GLU A 55 14.59 1.66 -3.23
N LEU A 56 15.46 1.76 -2.22
CA LEU A 56 15.40 1.01 -0.97
C LEU A 56 14.08 1.26 -0.22
N GLU A 57 13.57 2.48 -0.32
CA GLU A 57 12.32 2.89 0.33
C GLU A 57 11.12 2.00 -0.02
N ALA A 58 11.05 1.51 -1.26
CA ALA A 58 9.99 0.59 -1.69
C ALA A 58 10.01 -0.72 -0.90
N VAL A 59 11.20 -1.21 -0.55
CA VAL A 59 11.40 -2.41 0.28
C VAL A 59 11.09 -2.10 1.74
N ILE A 60 11.54 -0.94 2.24
CA ILE A 60 11.27 -0.50 3.62
C ILE A 60 9.77 -0.45 3.87
N ILE A 61 9.00 0.19 2.98
CA ILE A 61 7.56 0.34 3.19
C ILE A 61 6.82 -1.00 3.07
N ALA A 62 7.23 -1.86 2.13
CA ALA A 62 6.67 -3.20 2.00
C ALA A 62 6.96 -4.07 3.23
N GLY A 63 8.18 -3.98 3.79
CA GLY A 63 8.55 -4.64 5.04
C GLY A 63 7.70 -4.16 6.22
N GLY A 64 7.40 -2.87 6.29
CA GLY A 64 6.51 -2.31 7.30
C GLY A 64 5.08 -2.87 7.19
N GLN A 65 4.54 -2.97 5.98
CA GLN A 65 3.23 -3.58 5.75
C GLN A 65 3.22 -5.09 6.07
N PHE A 66 4.32 -5.79 5.83
CA PHE A 66 4.46 -7.19 6.22
C PHE A 66 4.44 -7.38 7.74
N VAL A 67 5.19 -6.56 8.48
CA VAL A 67 5.14 -6.54 9.95
C VAL A 67 3.74 -6.17 10.46
N ASN A 68 3.09 -5.19 9.82
CA ASN A 68 1.71 -4.79 10.13
C ASN A 68 0.72 -5.95 9.98
N GLU A 69 0.86 -6.77 8.93
CA GLU A 69 0.04 -7.96 8.69
C GLU A 69 0.32 -9.08 9.70
N ILE A 70 1.57 -9.31 10.10
CA ILE A 70 1.91 -10.25 11.18
C ILE A 70 1.23 -9.83 12.48
N LEU A 71 1.34 -8.55 12.86
CA LEU A 71 0.70 -8.02 14.07
C LEU A 71 -0.82 -8.12 14.00
N ASN A 72 -1.44 -7.89 12.83
CA ASN A 72 -2.87 -8.09 12.64
C ASN A 72 -3.27 -9.55 12.95
N ASN A 73 -2.56 -10.52 12.39
CA ASN A 73 -2.86 -11.95 12.61
C ASN A 73 -2.66 -12.36 14.08
N ILE A 74 -1.60 -11.87 14.74
CA ILE A 74 -1.39 -12.10 16.18
C ILE A 74 -2.58 -11.54 16.98
N LEU A 75 -2.94 -10.27 16.76
CA LEU A 75 -4.03 -9.62 17.50
C LEU A 75 -5.38 -10.29 17.26
N LYS A 76 -5.66 -10.73 16.01
CA LYS A 76 -6.86 -11.50 15.70
C LYS A 76 -6.96 -12.78 16.53
N ASN A 77 -5.85 -13.49 16.69
CA ASN A 77 -5.80 -14.73 17.46
C ASN A 77 -5.84 -14.50 18.98
N ILE A 78 -5.54 -13.29 19.45
CA ILE A 78 -5.72 -12.89 20.86
C ILE A 78 -7.18 -12.47 21.12
N ILE A 79 -7.72 -11.57 20.29
CA ILE A 79 -9.05 -10.97 20.50
C ILE A 79 -10.18 -11.95 20.17
N LYS A 80 -9.99 -12.78 19.14
CA LYS A 80 -10.93 -13.83 18.71
C LYS A 80 -12.37 -13.36 18.44
N GLN A 81 -12.55 -12.08 18.09
CA GLN A 81 -13.89 -11.56 17.79
C GLN A 81 -14.40 -12.16 16.46
N PRO A 82 -15.64 -12.68 16.40
CA PRO A 82 -16.21 -13.23 15.18
C PRO A 82 -16.46 -12.15 14.12
N ARG A 83 -16.54 -12.58 12.86
CA ARG A 83 -17.01 -11.74 11.74
C ARG A 83 -18.55 -11.58 11.82
N PRO A 84 -19.15 -10.60 11.12
CA PRO A 84 -20.60 -10.49 11.00
C PRO A 84 -21.23 -11.78 10.47
N ALA A 85 -22.42 -12.14 10.99
CA ALA A 85 -23.10 -13.40 10.68
C ALA A 85 -23.53 -13.55 9.21
N SER A 86 -23.63 -12.43 8.47
CA SER A 86 -23.92 -12.39 7.03
C SER A 86 -22.86 -13.12 6.19
N PHE A 87 -21.65 -13.29 6.71
CA PHE A 87 -20.59 -14.05 6.07
C PHE A 87 -20.46 -15.37 6.83
N GLY A 88 -20.94 -16.47 6.23
CA GLY A 88 -21.09 -17.76 6.89
C GLY A 88 -19.85 -18.21 7.67
N SER A 89 -20.07 -19.01 8.72
CA SER A 89 -19.07 -19.49 9.69
C SER A 89 -17.91 -20.33 9.10
N SER A 90 -17.89 -20.53 7.78
CA SER A 90 -16.87 -21.29 7.03
C SER A 90 -15.80 -20.40 6.38
N PHE A 91 -16.00 -19.07 6.30
CA PHE A 91 -15.05 -18.19 5.61
C PHE A 91 -13.68 -18.17 6.32
N GLN A 92 -12.61 -18.53 5.58
CA GLN A 92 -11.22 -18.63 6.07
C GLN A 92 -10.98 -19.68 7.17
N LYS A 93 -11.89 -20.64 7.34
CA LYS A 93 -11.83 -21.63 8.43
C LYS A 93 -10.60 -22.55 8.39
N ASP A 94 -10.00 -22.74 7.21
CA ASP A 94 -8.83 -23.61 7.00
C ASP A 94 -7.68 -22.90 6.25
N THR A 95 -7.52 -21.60 6.48
CA THR A 95 -6.43 -20.82 5.86
C THR A 95 -5.36 -20.44 6.87
N LEU A 96 -4.14 -20.13 6.41
CA LEU A 96 -3.09 -19.54 7.26
C LEU A 96 -3.52 -18.19 7.87
N ARG A 97 -4.51 -17.53 7.28
CA ARG A 97 -5.05 -16.27 7.75
C ARG A 97 -6.10 -16.52 8.83
N SER A 98 -6.04 -15.74 9.90
CA SER A 98 -7.01 -15.86 10.99
C SER A 98 -8.44 -15.58 10.53
N ALA A 99 -9.35 -16.51 10.85
CA ALA A 99 -10.79 -16.41 10.56
C ALA A 99 -11.48 -15.27 11.34
N TYR A 100 -10.85 -14.78 12.42
CA TYR A 100 -11.41 -13.72 13.26
C TYR A 100 -11.49 -12.35 12.56
N GLY A 101 -12.45 -11.55 12.99
CA GLY A 101 -12.82 -10.28 12.35
C GLY A 101 -12.08 -9.04 12.88
N MET A 102 -11.58 -9.06 14.12
CA MET A 102 -10.96 -7.89 14.76
C MET A 102 -9.44 -8.03 14.90
N PRO A 103 -8.62 -7.07 14.43
CA PRO A 103 -8.97 -5.91 13.59
C PRO A 103 -9.09 -6.26 12.10
N SER A 104 -9.80 -5.43 11.33
CA SER A 104 -9.85 -5.55 9.86
C SER A 104 -8.47 -5.26 9.27
N ALA A 105 -7.89 -6.25 8.61
CA ALA A 105 -6.55 -6.13 8.04
C ALA A 105 -6.46 -5.17 6.85
N HIS A 106 -7.48 -5.11 5.99
CA HIS A 106 -7.51 -4.16 4.88
C HIS A 106 -7.54 -2.72 5.43
N SER A 107 -8.34 -2.49 6.46
CA SER A 107 -8.44 -1.20 7.13
C SER A 107 -7.15 -0.84 7.85
N GLN A 108 -6.48 -1.81 8.49
CA GLN A 108 -5.18 -1.64 9.12
C GLN A 108 -4.06 -1.36 8.12
N PHE A 109 -4.04 -2.05 6.97
CA PHE A 109 -3.12 -1.78 5.88
C PHE A 109 -3.27 -0.33 5.38
N MET A 110 -4.51 0.11 5.14
CA MET A 110 -4.78 1.45 4.62
C MET A 110 -4.52 2.55 5.66
N GLY A 111 -4.82 2.30 6.94
CA GLY A 111 -4.44 3.21 8.04
C GLY A 111 -2.92 3.40 8.12
N PHE A 112 -2.16 2.30 8.01
CA PHE A 112 -0.70 2.34 7.96
C PHE A 112 -0.19 3.13 6.76
N PHE A 113 -0.71 2.81 5.57
CA PHE A 113 -0.39 3.51 4.33
C PHE A 113 -0.61 5.02 4.45
N LEU A 114 -1.81 5.42 4.91
CA LEU A 114 -2.20 6.81 5.08
C LEU A 114 -1.25 7.54 6.03
N ALA A 115 -1.00 6.99 7.22
CA ALA A 115 -0.15 7.63 8.22
C ALA A 115 1.30 7.77 7.76
N TYR A 116 1.89 6.67 7.27
CA TYR A 116 3.29 6.67 6.82
C TYR A 116 3.53 7.69 5.71
N TRP A 117 2.73 7.67 4.65
CA TRP A 117 2.90 8.57 3.51
C TRP A 117 2.53 10.02 3.84
N SER A 118 1.56 10.25 4.73
CA SER A 118 1.25 11.61 5.19
C SER A 118 2.42 12.22 5.97
N LEU A 119 3.03 11.45 6.90
CA LEU A 119 4.21 11.91 7.63
C LEU A 119 5.38 12.17 6.68
N ARG A 120 5.64 11.27 5.74
CA ARG A 120 6.66 11.44 4.71
C ARG A 120 6.48 12.73 3.91
N LEU A 121 5.27 12.92 3.38
CA LEU A 121 4.90 14.06 2.54
C LEU A 121 4.99 15.38 3.30
N VAL A 122 4.60 15.39 4.57
CA VAL A 122 4.61 16.62 5.40
C VAL A 122 6.01 16.95 5.88
N LEU A 123 6.74 15.96 6.42
CA LEU A 123 7.98 16.18 7.19
C LEU A 123 9.27 16.03 6.37
N GLN A 124 9.29 15.26 5.28
CA GLN A 124 10.52 15.02 4.51
C GLN A 124 10.50 15.68 3.13
N TRP A 125 9.34 15.78 2.49
CA TRP A 125 9.27 16.32 1.14
C TRP A 125 9.13 17.83 1.13
N GLU A 126 10.28 18.48 1.01
CA GLU A 126 10.40 19.91 0.78
C GLU A 126 10.05 20.27 -0.68
N GLY A 127 9.65 21.51 -0.93
CA GLY A 127 9.31 22.00 -2.28
C GLY A 127 7.92 21.63 -2.82
N ILE A 128 7.17 20.75 -2.16
CA ILE A 128 5.75 20.50 -2.50
C ILE A 128 4.87 21.56 -1.82
N GLY A 129 4.13 22.35 -2.62
CA GLY A 129 3.22 23.38 -2.10
C GLY A 129 2.11 22.81 -1.21
N ARG A 130 1.66 23.59 -0.22
CA ARG A 130 0.66 23.18 0.80
C ARG A 130 -0.62 22.60 0.19
N ALA A 131 -1.14 23.22 -0.86
CA ALA A 131 -2.36 22.74 -1.55
C ALA A 131 -2.17 21.35 -2.16
N ARG A 132 -1.01 21.06 -2.76
CA ARG A 132 -0.68 19.73 -3.29
C ARG A 132 -0.53 18.71 -2.18
N LYS A 133 0.15 19.07 -1.07
CA LYS A 133 0.24 18.19 0.10
C LYS A 133 -1.15 17.84 0.64
N ALA A 134 -2.00 18.85 0.85
CA ALA A 134 -3.37 18.66 1.32
C ALA A 134 -4.20 17.80 0.35
N GLY A 135 -4.11 18.05 -0.96
CA GLY A 135 -4.79 17.27 -2.00
C GLY A 135 -4.35 15.80 -2.00
N SER A 136 -3.05 15.53 -1.89
CA SER A 136 -2.52 14.16 -1.80
C SER A 136 -2.99 13.44 -0.54
N ILE A 137 -2.98 14.10 0.63
CA ILE A 137 -3.50 13.51 1.87
C ILE A 137 -4.99 13.25 1.76
N LEU A 138 -5.77 14.20 1.21
CA LEU A 138 -7.20 14.03 0.99
C LEU A 138 -7.48 12.83 0.08
N ALA A 139 -6.73 12.67 -1.01
CA ALA A 139 -6.85 11.52 -1.88
C ALA A 139 -6.59 10.21 -1.11
N MET A 140 -5.52 10.14 -0.32
CA MET A 140 -5.23 8.96 0.50
C MET A 140 -6.30 8.68 1.57
N VAL A 141 -6.88 9.72 2.17
CA VAL A 141 -8.00 9.61 3.13
C VAL A 141 -9.23 9.04 2.43
N VAL A 142 -9.62 9.59 1.28
CA VAL A 142 -10.76 9.11 0.49
C VAL A 142 -10.55 7.67 0.08
N THR A 143 -9.38 7.32 -0.45
CA THR A 143 -9.05 5.94 -0.82
C THR A 143 -9.12 5.00 0.40
N THR A 144 -8.57 5.39 1.55
CA THR A 144 -8.65 4.62 2.79
C THR A 144 -10.10 4.41 3.23
N ALA A 145 -10.93 5.45 3.14
CA ALA A 145 -12.35 5.38 3.45
C ALA A 145 -13.09 4.44 2.49
N MET A 146 -12.80 4.48 1.19
CA MET A 146 -13.43 3.57 0.20
C MET A 146 -13.08 2.10 0.46
N VAL A 147 -11.83 1.78 0.80
CA VAL A 147 -11.45 0.41 1.21
C VAL A 147 -12.12 0.01 2.52
N ALA A 148 -12.20 0.92 3.50
CA ALA A 148 -12.88 0.67 4.76
C ALA A 148 -14.39 0.40 4.56
N LEU A 149 -15.05 1.21 3.74
CA LEU A 149 -16.45 1.09 3.37
C LEU A 149 -16.71 -0.20 2.60
N SER A 150 -15.82 -0.60 1.68
CA SER A 150 -15.99 -1.86 0.96
C SER A 150 -16.05 -3.06 1.91
N ARG A 151 -15.27 -3.05 3.01
CA ARG A 151 -15.29 -4.15 3.99
C ARG A 151 -16.60 -4.22 4.78
N ILE A 152 -17.25 -3.08 5.00
CA ILE A 152 -18.54 -3.01 5.70
C ILE A 152 -19.67 -3.37 4.74
N TYR A 153 -19.68 -2.74 3.56
CA TYR A 153 -20.73 -2.89 2.56
C TYR A 153 -20.82 -4.32 2.02
N LEU A 154 -19.66 -4.94 1.72
CA LEU A 154 -19.59 -6.34 1.28
C LEU A 154 -19.74 -7.34 2.45
N GLY A 155 -20.06 -6.87 3.68
CA GLY A 155 -20.38 -7.72 4.82
C GLY A 155 -19.22 -8.44 5.51
N TYR A 156 -17.96 -8.17 5.13
CA TYR A 156 -16.79 -8.87 5.70
C TYR A 156 -16.44 -8.47 7.13
N HIS A 157 -16.76 -7.23 7.52
CA HIS A 157 -16.36 -6.65 8.80
C HIS A 157 -17.40 -5.67 9.36
N SER A 158 -17.47 -5.59 10.68
CA SER A 158 -18.29 -4.57 11.35
C SER A 158 -17.61 -3.19 11.34
N ARG A 159 -18.39 -2.13 11.58
CA ARG A 159 -17.89 -0.76 11.71
C ARG A 159 -16.78 -0.65 12.75
N ALA A 160 -16.93 -1.30 13.90
CA ALA A 160 -15.93 -1.31 14.96
C ALA A 160 -14.61 -1.98 14.52
N GLN A 161 -14.70 -3.11 13.80
CA GLN A 161 -13.53 -3.84 13.29
C GLN A 161 -12.73 -3.02 12.29
N VAL A 162 -13.43 -2.28 11.44
CA VAL A 162 -12.84 -1.38 10.46
C VAL A 162 -12.21 -0.16 11.14
N SER A 163 -12.92 0.52 12.05
CA SER A 163 -12.39 1.69 12.76
C SER A 163 -11.15 1.37 13.58
N ILE A 164 -11.15 0.26 14.34
CA ILE A 164 -9.97 -0.19 15.10
C ILE A 164 -8.84 -0.57 14.15
N GLY A 165 -9.16 -1.21 13.02
CA GLY A 165 -8.18 -1.47 11.97
C GLY A 165 -7.48 -0.20 11.51
N VAL A 166 -8.23 0.81 11.06
CA VAL A 166 -7.65 2.10 10.60
C VAL A 166 -6.81 2.76 11.70
N ALA A 167 -7.33 2.85 12.92
CA ALA A 167 -6.63 3.49 14.04
C ALA A 167 -5.32 2.79 14.40
N LEU A 168 -5.34 1.45 14.52
CA LEU A 168 -4.16 0.64 14.78
C LEU A 168 -3.15 0.73 13.64
N GLY A 169 -3.63 0.69 12.40
CA GLY A 169 -2.81 0.88 11.21
C GLY A 169 -2.09 2.23 11.25
N GLY A 170 -2.83 3.31 11.53
CA GLY A 170 -2.26 4.65 11.64
C GLY A 170 -1.21 4.78 12.74
N LEU A 171 -1.45 4.17 13.90
CA LEU A 171 -0.47 4.09 14.98
C LEU A 171 0.80 3.35 14.52
N LEU A 172 0.66 2.15 13.97
CA LEU A 172 1.79 1.34 13.52
C LEU A 172 2.56 2.00 12.37
N GLY A 173 1.87 2.65 11.43
CA GLY A 173 2.50 3.39 10.34
C GLY A 173 3.31 4.58 10.84
N SER A 174 2.79 5.29 11.85
CA SER A 174 3.50 6.40 12.48
C SER A 174 4.74 5.94 13.26
N LEU A 175 4.60 4.86 14.03
CA LEU A 175 5.71 4.25 14.77
C LEU A 175 6.78 3.69 13.82
N TYR A 176 6.36 3.06 12.72
CA TYR A 176 7.29 2.52 11.72
C TYR A 176 8.06 3.64 11.01
N TYR A 177 7.39 4.74 10.65
CA TYR A 177 8.06 5.93 10.12
C TYR A 177 9.15 6.46 11.07
N LEU A 178 8.82 6.57 12.37
CA LEU A 178 9.79 6.99 13.39
C LEU A 178 10.95 6.00 13.51
N ALA A 179 10.65 4.69 13.57
CA ALA A 179 11.66 3.64 13.67
C ALA A 179 12.62 3.66 12.47
N VAL A 180 12.10 3.81 11.25
CA VAL A 180 12.93 3.97 10.04
C VAL A 180 13.81 5.22 10.13
N GLY A 181 13.27 6.33 10.64
CA GLY A 181 14.05 7.55 10.92
C GLY A 181 15.21 7.31 11.88
N ILE A 182 14.99 6.57 12.97
CA ILE A 182 16.04 6.20 13.94
C ILE A 182 17.08 5.28 13.29
N VAL A 183 16.64 4.26 12.55
CA VAL A 183 17.55 3.32 11.85
C VAL A 183 18.42 4.07 10.82
N ARG A 184 17.86 5.07 10.13
CA ARG A 184 18.60 5.98 9.25
C ARG A 184 19.60 6.84 10.01
N TYR A 185 19.18 7.46 11.12
CA TYR A 185 20.04 8.30 11.95
C TYR A 185 21.25 7.54 12.51
N LEU A 186 21.07 6.27 12.87
CA LEU A 186 22.14 5.40 13.35
C LEU A 186 23.08 4.90 12.24
N GLY A 187 22.85 5.27 10.97
CA GLY A 187 23.67 4.84 9.83
C GLY A 187 23.50 3.37 9.45
N LEU A 188 22.50 2.67 9.98
CA LEU A 188 22.28 1.25 9.71
C LEU A 188 21.86 0.99 8.26
N LEU A 189 21.05 1.88 7.68
CA LEU A 189 20.69 1.75 6.26
C LEU A 189 21.89 1.98 5.34
N ASP A 190 22.74 2.96 5.65
CA ASP A 190 23.97 3.20 4.89
C ASP A 190 24.91 2.00 4.98
N TRP A 191 25.02 1.39 6.16
CA TRP A 191 25.76 0.13 6.34
C TRP A 191 25.18 -1.01 5.49
N ILE A 192 23.85 -1.18 5.45
CA ILE A 192 23.19 -2.18 4.59
C ILE A 192 23.47 -1.90 3.10
N LEU A 193 23.49 -0.63 2.68
CA LEU A 193 23.83 -0.24 1.31
C LEU A 193 25.28 -0.60 0.92
N THR A 194 26.18 -0.82 1.88
CA THR A 194 27.54 -1.31 1.60
C THR A 194 27.62 -2.81 1.29
N TRP A 195 26.56 -3.58 1.54
CA TRP A 195 26.58 -5.03 1.34
C TRP A 195 26.74 -5.39 -0.14
N ARG A 196 27.59 -6.38 -0.43
CA ARG A 196 27.91 -6.81 -1.80
C ARG A 196 26.68 -7.14 -2.65
N ILE A 197 25.68 -7.80 -2.07
CA ILE A 197 24.44 -8.17 -2.78
C ILE A 197 23.64 -6.91 -3.13
N VAL A 198 23.54 -5.97 -2.19
CA VAL A 198 22.80 -4.71 -2.33
C VAL A 198 23.44 -3.82 -3.41
N GLN A 199 24.77 -3.72 -3.40
CA GLN A 199 25.54 -3.02 -4.43
C GLN A 199 25.44 -3.69 -5.81
N ARG A 200 25.49 -5.03 -5.87
CA ARG A 200 25.33 -5.78 -7.13
C ARG A 200 23.95 -5.58 -7.75
N MET A 201 22.94 -5.30 -6.93
CA MET A 201 21.59 -4.95 -7.37
C MET A 201 21.39 -3.46 -7.65
N TRP A 202 22.42 -2.63 -7.47
CA TRP A 202 22.39 -1.16 -7.61
C TRP A 202 21.29 -0.50 -6.78
N VAL A 203 21.03 -1.03 -5.59
CA VAL A 203 20.04 -0.46 -4.65
C VAL A 203 20.56 0.88 -4.12
N LYS A 204 19.66 1.85 -4.03
CA LYS A 204 19.94 3.23 -3.61
C LYS A 204 18.84 3.76 -2.70
N ASP A 205 19.16 4.74 -1.86
CA ASP A 205 18.18 5.46 -1.01
C ASP A 205 18.08 6.94 -1.43
N SER A 206 18.04 7.20 -2.75
CA SER A 206 17.92 8.57 -3.27
C SER A 206 16.61 9.22 -2.88
N PHE A 207 15.55 8.42 -2.69
CA PHE A 207 14.27 8.92 -2.22
C PHE A 207 14.32 9.57 -0.83
N ASN A 208 15.32 9.23 0.00
CA ASN A 208 15.53 9.85 1.30
C ASN A 208 16.56 10.99 1.26
N CYS A 209 17.68 10.80 0.57
CA CYS A 209 18.83 11.71 0.69
C CYS A 209 19.01 12.70 -0.47
N SER A 210 18.44 12.40 -1.65
CA SER A 210 18.75 13.16 -2.88
C SER A 210 17.68 12.95 -3.95
N SER A 211 16.41 13.20 -3.62
CA SER A 211 15.32 12.99 -4.56
C SER A 211 15.43 14.01 -5.70
N LYS A 212 15.51 13.53 -6.94
CA LYS A 212 15.42 14.41 -8.11
C LYS A 212 13.96 14.70 -8.42
N SER A 213 13.66 15.96 -8.72
CA SER A 213 12.40 16.34 -9.32
C SER A 213 12.28 15.77 -10.74
N LEU A 214 11.04 15.56 -11.21
CA LEU A 214 10.78 15.14 -12.59
C LEU A 214 11.42 16.07 -13.62
N LYS A 215 11.55 17.37 -13.27
CA LYS A 215 12.24 18.36 -14.09
C LYS A 215 13.74 18.07 -14.19
N GLU A 216 14.41 17.84 -13.06
CA GLU A 216 15.84 17.50 -13.04
C GLU A 216 16.13 16.18 -13.76
N GLU A 217 15.23 15.19 -13.64
CA GLU A 217 15.36 13.94 -14.39
C GLU A 217 15.23 14.15 -15.90
N PHE A 218 14.26 14.97 -16.33
CA PHE A 218 14.06 15.34 -17.73
C PHE A 218 15.26 16.11 -18.30
N GLU A 219 15.77 17.10 -17.55
CA GLU A 219 16.95 17.87 -17.94
C GLU A 219 18.20 16.98 -18.04
N ALA A 220 18.41 16.09 -17.08
CA ALA A 220 19.51 15.13 -17.12
C ALA A 220 19.39 14.19 -18.33
N TRP A 221 18.17 13.80 -18.73
CA TRP A 221 17.96 13.02 -19.95
C TRP A 221 18.28 13.81 -21.22
N ASN A 222 17.84 15.06 -21.31
CA ASN A 222 18.16 15.93 -22.45
C ASN A 222 19.66 16.14 -22.62
N LEU A 223 20.39 16.36 -21.51
CA LEU A 223 21.85 16.48 -21.53
C LEU A 223 22.51 15.21 -22.09
N ARG A 224 22.11 14.02 -21.60
CA ARG A 224 22.62 12.74 -22.13
C ARG A 224 22.34 12.58 -23.62
N LYS A 225 21.16 13.00 -24.09
CA LYS A 225 20.78 12.96 -25.50
C LYS A 225 21.69 13.83 -26.37
N VAL A 226 21.97 15.07 -25.96
CA VAL A 226 22.89 15.99 -26.68
C VAL A 226 24.30 15.42 -26.71
N THR A 227 24.82 14.95 -25.57
CA THR A 227 26.16 14.33 -25.51
C THR A 227 26.27 13.11 -26.43
N SER A 228 25.22 12.29 -26.52
CA SER A 228 25.21 11.11 -27.39
C SER A 228 25.25 11.47 -28.88
N LYS A 229 24.59 12.56 -29.30
CA LYS A 229 24.62 13.06 -30.67
C LYS A 229 26.01 13.59 -31.04
N HIS A 230 26.62 14.41 -30.19
CA HIS A 230 27.97 14.91 -30.42
C HIS A 230 29.02 13.80 -30.48
N ARG A 231 28.90 12.75 -29.65
CA ARG A 231 29.82 11.59 -29.72
C ARG A 231 29.70 10.86 -31.07
N LYS A 232 28.49 10.73 -31.63
CA LYS A 232 28.28 10.12 -32.96
C LYS A 232 28.89 10.98 -34.08
N GLU A 233 28.57 12.27 -34.11
CA GLU A 233 29.12 13.22 -35.12
C GLU A 233 30.64 13.26 -35.10
N HIS A 234 31.26 13.19 -33.92
CA HIS A 234 32.72 13.21 -33.80
C HIS A 234 33.37 11.87 -34.21
N SER A 235 32.66 10.75 -34.03
CA SER A 235 33.08 9.43 -34.50
C SER A 235 33.02 9.36 -36.03
N ASP A 236 31.94 9.85 -36.64
CA ASP A 236 31.73 9.82 -38.09
C ASP A 236 32.75 10.70 -38.84
N LYS A 237 33.18 11.82 -38.23
CA LYS A 237 34.26 12.67 -38.75
C LYS A 237 35.66 12.08 -38.62
N LYS A 238 35.88 11.08 -37.75
CA LYS A 238 37.18 10.39 -37.62
C LYS A 238 37.30 9.17 -38.54
N SER A 239 36.19 8.69 -39.10
CA SER A 239 36.14 7.55 -40.02
C SER A 239 36.14 7.95 -41.51
N LEU A 240 36.18 9.24 -41.81
CA LEU A 240 36.36 9.83 -43.15
C LEU A 240 37.81 10.34 -43.28
#